data_AF-A0A8T7HDB2-F1
#
_entry.id   AF-A0A8T7HDB2-F1
#
_cell.length_a   1.000
_cell.length_b   1.000
_cell.length_c   1.000
_cell.angle_alpha   90.00
_cell.angle_beta   90.00
_cell.angle_gamma   90.00
#
_symmetry.space_group_name_H-M   'P 1'
#
loop_
_entity.id
_entity.type
_entity.pdbx_description
1 polymer ?
#
loop_
_entity_poly.entity_id
_entity_poly.type
_entity_poly.pdbx_seq_one_letter_code
_entity_poly.pdbx_strand_id
1 'polypeptide(L)'
;MVLPGLGGSEILIVALIIMVLFGAKKLPELARSLGRSKGEFEKGKADFEPESGSKSRVELEKAAKELGIDAEGKTDEELKNLIKDSL
;
A
#
# COMPACT_ATOMS: atom_id res chain seq x y z
N MET A 1 -24.53 37.13 7.91
CA MET A 1 -24.58 35.93 8.78
C MET A 1 -23.90 34.79 8.03
N VAL A 2 -22.67 34.42 8.37
CA VAL A 2 -21.99 33.24 7.77
C VAL A 2 -21.29 32.47 8.90
N LEU A 3 -21.94 31.39 9.35
CA LEU A 3 -21.41 30.22 10.08
C LEU A 3 -22.51 29.16 9.86
N PRO A 4 -22.28 27.95 9.28
CA PRO A 4 -21.33 26.96 9.78
C PRO A 4 -20.64 26.07 8.71
N GLY A 5 -19.39 25.68 8.97
CA GLY A 5 -18.61 24.78 8.13
C GLY A 5 -17.41 25.52 7.58
N LEU A 6 -16.21 24.96 7.78
CA LEU A 6 -14.96 25.51 7.28
C LEU A 6 -15.11 25.79 5.78
N GLY A 7 -15.39 27.03 5.42
CA GLY A 7 -15.46 27.46 4.04
C GLY A 7 -14.07 27.40 3.45
N GLY A 8 -13.98 27.40 2.11
CA GLY A 8 -12.68 27.50 1.44
C GLY A 8 -11.85 28.72 1.89
N SER A 9 -12.52 29.75 2.40
CA SER A 9 -11.96 30.92 3.07
C SER A 9 -11.15 30.59 4.32
N GLU A 10 -11.69 29.81 5.28
CA GLU A 10 -10.94 29.44 6.49
C GLU A 10 -9.71 28.59 6.15
N ILE A 11 -9.85 27.65 5.20
CA ILE A 11 -8.72 26.82 4.75
C ILE A 11 -7.62 27.68 4.13
N LEU A 12 -7.98 28.70 3.34
CA LEU A 12 -7.00 29.64 2.77
C LEU A 12 -6.28 30.45 3.84
N ILE A 13 -6.98 30.91 4.89
CA ILE A 13 -6.37 31.65 5.99
C ILE A 13 -5.39 30.77 6.76
N VAL A 14 -5.76 29.53 7.08
CA VAL A 14 -4.87 28.57 7.76
C VAL A 14 -3.67 28.25 6.88
N ALA A 15 -3.87 28.02 5.58
CA ALA A 15 -2.80 27.79 4.63
C ALA A 15 -1.84 28.99 4.56
N LEU A 16 -2.36 30.23 4.60
CA LEU A 16 -1.55 31.44 4.61
C LEU A 16 -0.71 31.56 5.90
N ILE A 17 -1.27 31.24 7.07
CA ILE A 17 -0.53 31.23 8.33
C ILE A 17 0.62 30.21 8.27
N ILE A 18 0.34 28.98 7.83
CA ILE A 18 1.36 27.94 7.63
C ILE A 18 2.42 28.42 6.63
N MET A 19 2.00 29.08 5.54
CA MET A 19 2.88 29.64 4.53
C MET A 19 3.82 30.71 5.09
N VAL A 20 3.37 31.54 6.02
CA VAL A 20 4.21 32.57 6.67
C VAL A 20 5.18 31.94 7.66
N LEU A 21 4.74 30.95 8.43
CA LEU A 21 5.58 30.29 9.44
C LEU A 21 6.70 29.44 8.81
N PHE A 22 6.37 28.67 7.77
CA PHE A 22 7.29 27.74 7.14
C PHE A 22 7.89 28.28 5.84
N GLY A 23 7.22 29.22 5.17
CA GLY A 23 7.63 29.73 3.87
C GLY A 23 7.11 28.88 2.70
N ALA A 24 6.86 29.54 1.55
CA ALA A 24 6.33 28.89 0.34
C ALA A 24 7.23 27.81 -0.27
N LYS A 25 8.53 27.82 0.07
CA LYS A 25 9.47 26.80 -0.40
C LYS A 25 9.47 25.54 0.47
N LYS A 26 9.07 25.61 1.75
CA LYS A 26 9.15 24.46 2.67
C LYS A 26 8.04 23.45 2.47
N LEU A 27 6.81 23.87 2.17
CA LEU A 27 5.71 22.96 1.84
C LEU A 27 6.04 21.99 0.67
N PRO A 28 6.51 22.45 -0.51
CA PRO A 28 6.86 21.54 -1.60
C PRO A 28 8.14 20.72 -1.33
N GLU A 29 9.07 21.25 -0.54
CA GLU A 29 10.27 20.50 -0.12
C GLU A 29 9.89 19.31 0.78
N LEU A 30 9.03 19.54 1.77
CA LEU A 30 8.48 18.51 2.67
C LEU A 30 7.63 17.49 1.91
N ALA A 31 6.78 17.93 0.98
CA ALA A 31 5.99 17.01 0.15
C ALA A 31 6.89 16.10 -0.71
N ARG A 32 7.97 16.64 -1.27
CA ARG A 32 8.95 15.86 -2.04
C ARG A 32 9.71 14.87 -1.15
N SER A 33 10.19 15.29 0.02
CA SER A 33 10.93 14.40 0.92
C SER A 33 10.04 13.28 1.47
N LEU A 34 8.80 13.60 1.86
CA LEU A 34 7.82 12.62 2.32
C LEU A 34 7.42 11.67 1.19
N GLY A 35 7.22 12.18 -0.02
CA GLY A 35 6.92 11.36 -1.21
C GLY A 35 8.05 10.38 -1.55
N ARG A 36 9.31 10.83 -1.45
CA ARG A 36 10.48 9.95 -1.60
C ARG A 36 10.53 8.89 -0.50
N SER A 37 10.38 9.28 0.76
CA SER A 37 10.39 8.34 1.89
C SER A 37 9.28 7.31 1.77
N LYS A 38 8.06 7.72 1.41
CA LYS A 38 6.94 6.80 1.18
C LYS A 38 7.25 5.87 0.00
N GLY A 39 7.77 6.40 -1.11
CA GLY A 39 8.11 5.59 -2.27
C GLY A 39 9.16 4.52 -1.99
N GLU A 40 10.23 4.87 -1.27
CA GLU A 40 11.25 3.89 -0.84
C GLU A 40 10.71 2.92 0.21
N PHE A 41 9.79 3.35 1.07
CA PHE A 41 9.12 2.48 2.04
C PHE A 41 8.20 1.45 1.37
N GLU A 42 7.40 1.85 0.37
CA GLU A 42 6.57 0.93 -0.41
C GLU A 42 7.42 -0.05 -1.23
N LYS A 43 8.53 0.41 -1.83
CA LYS A 43 9.47 -0.48 -2.53
C LYS A 43 10.11 -1.48 -1.58
N GLY A 44 10.58 -1.02 -0.43
CA GLY A 44 11.14 -1.89 0.60
C GLY A 44 10.10 -2.93 1.02
N LYS A 45 8.87 -2.51 1.30
CA LYS A 45 7.77 -3.44 1.59
C LYS A 45 7.52 -4.45 0.49
N ALA A 46 7.53 -4.06 -0.79
CA ALA A 46 7.40 -4.98 -1.91
C ALA A 46 8.59 -5.94 -2.08
N ASP A 47 9.77 -5.59 -1.55
CA ASP A 47 10.94 -6.46 -1.50
C ASP A 47 10.88 -7.43 -0.29
N PHE A 48 10.22 -7.03 0.80
CA PHE A 48 10.04 -7.84 2.03
C PHE A 48 8.79 -8.73 2.00
N GLU A 49 7.70 -8.26 1.40
CA GLU A 49 6.55 -9.08 1.02
C GLU A 49 6.83 -9.59 -0.39
N PRO A 50 7.26 -10.85 -0.58
CA PRO A 50 7.41 -11.39 -1.92
C PRO A 50 6.10 -11.16 -2.67
N GLU A 51 6.18 -10.50 -3.81
CA GLU A 51 5.04 -9.98 -4.56
C GLU A 51 3.81 -10.89 -4.45
N SER A 52 2.71 -10.31 -3.96
CA SER A 52 1.37 -10.89 -3.95
C SER A 52 0.89 -11.12 -5.39
N GLY A 53 1.45 -12.15 -5.99
CA GLY A 53 1.34 -12.60 -7.37
C GLY A 53 1.97 -13.99 -7.54
N SER A 54 2.99 -14.31 -6.73
CA SER A 54 3.44 -15.68 -6.49
C SER A 54 3.49 -15.93 -4.99
N LYS A 55 2.39 -16.48 -4.43
CA LYS A 55 2.53 -17.34 -3.25
C LYS A 55 3.72 -18.25 -3.54
N SER A 56 4.75 -18.19 -2.71
CA SER A 56 5.93 -19.02 -2.90
C SER A 56 5.44 -20.46 -3.02
N ARG A 57 6.00 -21.27 -3.92
CA ARG A 57 5.57 -22.66 -4.12
C ARG A 57 5.46 -23.42 -2.79
N VAL A 58 6.32 -23.06 -1.82
CA VAL A 58 6.30 -23.54 -0.43
C VAL A 58 4.99 -23.21 0.32
N GLU A 59 4.40 -22.03 0.12
CA GLU A 59 3.11 -21.65 0.72
C GLU A 59 1.92 -22.28 0.01
N LEU A 60 2.01 -22.43 -1.32
CA LEU A 60 1.02 -23.17 -2.11
C LEU A 60 0.98 -24.65 -1.68
N GLU A 61 2.15 -25.27 -1.51
CA GLU A 61 2.29 -26.67 -1.07
C GLU A 61 1.81 -26.85 0.38
N LYS A 62 2.08 -25.89 1.29
CA LYS A 62 1.54 -25.93 2.66
C LYS A 62 0.02 -25.83 2.71
N ALA A 63 -0.56 -24.86 1.99
CA ALA A 63 -2.00 -24.69 1.92
C ALA A 63 -2.68 -25.90 1.26
N ALA A 64 -2.07 -26.46 0.20
CA ALA A 64 -2.55 -27.69 -0.42
C ALA A 64 -2.52 -28.86 0.57
N LYS A 65 -1.44 -29.03 1.33
CA LYS A 65 -1.29 -30.10 2.32
C LYS A 65 -2.27 -29.98 3.49
N GLU A 66 -2.57 -28.76 3.95
CA GLU A 66 -3.61 -28.51 4.96
C GLU A 66 -5.02 -28.83 4.45
N LEU A 67 -5.26 -28.63 3.16
CA LEU A 67 -6.52 -28.97 2.48
C LEU A 67 -6.58 -30.42 1.98
N GLY A 68 -5.53 -31.22 2.20
CA GLY A 68 -5.44 -32.60 1.70
C GLY A 68 -5.28 -32.73 0.17
N ILE A 69 -4.87 -31.65 -0.50
CA ILE A 69 -4.62 -31.60 -1.94
C ILE A 69 -3.20 -32.11 -2.21
N ASP A 70 -3.08 -33.13 -3.05
CA ASP A 70 -1.79 -33.67 -3.47
C ASP A 70 -1.09 -32.69 -4.42
N ALA A 71 0.08 -32.20 -4.01
CA ALA A 71 0.85 -31.19 -4.72
C ALA A 71 1.88 -31.79 -5.69
N GLU A 72 2.12 -33.10 -5.64
CA GLU A 72 3.14 -33.74 -6.48
C GLU A 72 2.70 -33.76 -7.96
N GLY A 73 3.55 -33.21 -8.82
CA GLY A 73 3.34 -33.18 -10.28
C GLY A 73 2.41 -32.09 -10.80
N LYS A 74 1.87 -31.21 -9.94
CA LYS A 74 1.03 -30.08 -10.35
C LYS A 74 1.83 -28.79 -10.50
N THR A 75 1.45 -27.95 -11.46
CA THR A 75 2.04 -26.62 -11.68
C THR A 75 1.49 -25.59 -10.70
N ASP A 76 2.21 -24.48 -10.50
CA ASP A 76 1.84 -23.44 -9.53
C ASP A 76 0.46 -22.81 -9.84
N GLU A 77 0.06 -22.78 -11.12
CA GLU A 77 -1.27 -22.29 -11.52
C GLU A 77 -2.38 -23.30 -11.21
N GLU A 78 -2.13 -24.60 -11.39
CA GLU A 78 -3.09 -25.65 -11.02
C GLU A 78 -3.31 -25.70 -9.51
N LEU A 79 -2.24 -25.54 -8.71
CA LEU A 79 -2.37 -25.43 -7.26
C LEU A 79 -3.18 -24.19 -6.84
N LYS A 80 -2.93 -23.03 -7.46
CA LYS A 80 -3.67 -21.80 -7.19
C LYS A 80 -5.17 -21.95 -7.49
N ASN A 81 -5.52 -22.60 -8.59
CA ASN A 81 -6.92 -22.83 -8.96
C ASN A 81 -7.62 -23.80 -8.00
N LEU A 82 -6.96 -24.92 -7.65
CA LEU A 82 -7.52 -25.91 -6.72
C LEU A 82 -7.76 -25.33 -5.31
N ILE A 83 -6.86 -24.49 -4.83
CA ILE A 83 -7.02 -23.79 -3.54
C ILE A 83 -8.17 -22.78 -3.61
N LYS A 84 -8.32 -22.06 -4.73
CA LYS A 84 -9.37 -21.05 -4.91
C LYS A 84 -10.77 -21.67 -5.05
N ASP A 85 -10.88 -22.85 -5.65
CA ASP A 85 -12.13 -23.58 -5.78
C ASP A 85 -12.56 -24.29 -4.48
N SER A 86 -11.64 -24.47 -3.53
CA SER A 86 -11.91 -25.10 -2.22
C SER A 86 -12.16 -24.11 -1.07
N LEU A 87 -12.13 -22.81 -1.36
CA LEU A 87 -12.27 -21.69 -0.41
C LEU A 87 -13.63 -21.01 -0.60
#